data_AF-A0A1H5YDY1-F1
#
_entry.id   AF-A0A1H5YDY1-F1
#
_cell.length_a   1.000
_cell.length_b   1.000
_cell.length_c   1.000
_cell.angle_alpha   90.00
_cell.angle_beta   90.00
_cell.angle_gamma   90.00
#
_symmetry.space_group_name_H-M   'P 1'
#
loop_
_entity.id
_entity.type
_entity.pdbx_description
1 polymer ?
#
loop_
_entity_poly.entity_id
_entity_poly.type
_entity_poly.pdbx_seq_one_letter_code
_entity_poly.pdbx_strand_id
1 'polypeptide(L)' 'MSQQGGGHYYVPAPSTWPITGSIALLFMGFGAALSVNRIPLGYGLLATGFAILVYMLFGWFSTVARESESG' A
#
# COMPACT_ATOMS: atom_id res chain seq x y z
N MET A 1 35.14 13.92 -27.12
CA MET A 1 34.08 14.44 -26.22
C MET A 1 33.33 13.27 -25.62
N SER A 2 33.50 13.01 -24.33
CA SER A 2 32.69 12.04 -23.58
C SER A 2 31.29 12.62 -23.37
N GLN A 3 30.28 12.09 -24.06
CA GLN A 3 28.88 12.36 -23.75
C GLN A 3 28.60 11.83 -22.35
N GLN A 4 28.44 12.74 -21.38
CA GLN A 4 28.00 12.41 -20.03
C GLN A 4 26.55 11.91 -20.14
N GLY A 5 26.35 10.63 -19.86
CA GLY A 5 25.04 9.99 -19.86
C GLY A 5 24.13 10.61 -18.81
N GLY A 6 23.23 11.49 -19.23
CA GLY A 6 22.12 11.96 -18.40
C GLY A 6 21.15 10.80 -18.18
N GLY A 7 21.22 10.15 -17.01
CA GLY A 7 20.36 9.03 -16.66
C GLY A 7 18.89 9.42 -16.78
N HIS A 8 18.18 8.75 -17.68
CA HIS A 8 16.74 8.91 -17.86
C HIS A 8 16.05 8.29 -16.64
N TYR A 9 15.64 9.11 -15.68
CA TYR A 9 14.88 8.64 -14.52
C TYR A 9 13.50 8.15 -14.97
N TYR A 10 13.13 6.95 -14.55
CA TYR A 10 11.81 6.40 -14.80
C TYR A 10 10.77 7.15 -13.96
N VAL A 11 9.75 7.70 -14.62
CA VAL A 11 8.59 8.35 -13.99
C VAL A 11 7.39 7.41 -14.13
N PRO A 12 6.97 6.72 -13.06
CA PRO A 12 5.85 5.80 -13.12
C PRO A 12 4.52 6.52 -13.40
N ALA A 13 3.59 5.79 -13.99
CA ALA A 13 2.21 6.25 -14.11
C ALA A 13 1.56 6.46 -12.72
N PRO A 14 0.53 7.33 -12.61
CA PRO A 14 -0.19 7.54 -11.36
C PRO A 14 -0.72 6.23 -10.76
N SER A 15 -0.47 6.03 -9.46
CA SER A 15 -0.84 4.81 -8.74
C SER A 15 -1.89 5.09 -7.67
N THR A 16 -2.95 4.27 -7.63
CA THR A 16 -4.02 4.36 -6.61
C THR A 16 -3.64 3.66 -5.30
N TRP A 17 -2.62 2.79 -5.31
CA TRP A 17 -2.20 1.98 -4.17
C TRP A 17 -1.95 2.76 -2.86
N PRO A 18 -1.39 4.01 -2.88
CA PRO A 18 -1.22 4.80 -1.66
C PRO A 18 -2.52 5.15 -0.92
N ILE A 19 -3.61 5.38 -1.66
CA ILE A 19 -4.92 5.67 -1.06
C ILE A 19 -5.48 4.41 -0.41
N THR A 20 -5.39 3.26 -1.09
CA THR A 20 -5.79 1.97 -0.51
C THR A 20 -5.00 1.64 0.75
N GLY A 21 -3.69 1.93 0.76
CA GLY A 21 -2.84 1.81 1.95
C GLY A 21 -3.30 2.70 3.11
N SER A 22 -3.63 3.95 2.82
CA SER A 22 -4.15 4.89 3.82
C SER A 22 -5.46 4.41 4.43
N ILE A 23 -6.36 3.85 3.61
CA ILE A 23 -7.61 3.23 4.09
C ILE A 23 -7.29 2.04 5.01
N ALA A 24 -6.37 1.15 4.61
CA ALA A 24 -5.96 0.02 5.45
C ALA A 24 -5.45 0.48 6.83
N LEU A 25 -4.58 1.50 6.84
CA LEU A 25 -4.01 2.07 8.06
C LEU A 25 -5.08 2.75 8.93
N LEU A 26 -6.06 3.42 8.33
CA LEU A 26 -7.20 4.01 9.04
C LEU A 26 -7.97 2.94 9.82
N PHE A 27 -8.37 1.86 9.14
CA PHE A 27 -9.11 0.76 9.76
C PHE A 27 -8.28 0.05 10.83
N MET A 28 -6.98 -0.17 10.60
CA MET A 28 -6.10 -0.76 11.61
C MET A 28 -5.90 0.15 12.82
N GLY A 29 -5.74 1.45 12.62
CA GLY A 29 -5.58 2.42 13.71
C GLY A 29 -6.80 2.46 14.62
N PHE A 30 -8.00 2.63 14.05
CA PHE A 30 -9.24 2.56 14.82
C PHE A 30 -9.48 1.17 15.41
N GLY A 31 -9.25 0.11 14.64
CA GLY A 31 -9.40 -1.26 15.11
C GLY A 31 -8.50 -1.58 16.30
N ALA A 32 -7.23 -1.18 16.25
CA ALA A 32 -6.29 -1.36 17.36
C ALA A 32 -6.74 -0.56 18.59
N ALA A 33 -7.06 0.72 18.41
CA ALA A 33 -7.53 1.59 19.49
C ALA A 33 -8.79 1.02 20.17
N LEU A 34 -9.80 0.59 19.40
CA LEU A 34 -11.01 0.00 19.96
C LEU A 34 -10.77 -1.37 20.61
N SER A 35 -9.87 -2.19 20.05
CA SER A 35 -9.55 -3.52 20.59
C SER A 35 -8.91 -3.42 21.98
N VAL A 36 -7.93 -2.52 22.16
CA VAL A 36 -7.28 -2.33 23.47
C VAL A 36 -8.24 -1.76 24.51
N ASN A 37 -9.25 -1.01 24.07
CA ASN A 37 -10.33 -0.48 24.91
C ASN A 37 -11.49 -1.48 25.12
N ARG A 38 -11.34 -2.75 24.72
CA ARG A 38 -12.35 -3.83 24.89
C ARG A 38 -13.70 -3.52 24.25
N ILE A 39 -13.73 -2.67 23.22
CA ILE A 39 -14.93 -2.40 22.44
C ILE A 39 -15.14 -3.56 21.44
N PRO A 40 -16.33 -4.20 21.40
CA PRO A 40 -16.58 -5.39 20.55
C PRO A 40 -16.25 -5.20 19.08
N LEU A 41 -16.40 -3.99 18.55
CA LEU A 41 -16.13 -3.65 17.15
C LEU A 41 -14.62 -3.65 16.80
N GLY A 42 -13.73 -3.55 17.79
CA GLY A 42 -12.30 -3.32 17.57
C GLY A 42 -11.63 -4.41 16.73
N TYR A 43 -11.82 -5.68 17.09
CA TYR A 43 -11.21 -6.80 16.36
C TYR A 43 -11.74 -6.89 14.92
N GLY A 44 -13.01 -6.55 14.69
CA GLY A 44 -13.60 -6.52 13.35
C GLY A 44 -12.95 -5.47 12.45
N LEU A 45 -12.77 -4.25 12.96
CA LEU A 45 -12.07 -3.19 12.22
C LEU A 45 -10.59 -3.50 12.01
N LEU A 46 -9.93 -4.09 13.01
CA LEU A 46 -8.53 -4.46 12.91
C LEU A 46 -8.32 -5.54 11.85
N ALA A 47 -9.16 -6.58 11.85
CA ALA A 47 -9.14 -7.63 10.83
C ALA A 47 -9.46 -7.08 9.43
N THR A 48 -10.40 -6.14 9.33
CA THR A 48 -10.73 -5.47 8.07
C THR A 48 -9.54 -4.69 7.53
N GLY A 49 -8.90 -3.85 8.37
CA GLY A 49 -7.72 -3.09 7.97
C GLY A 49 -6.57 -3.99 7.55
N PHE A 50 -6.35 -5.11 8.27
CA PHE A 50 -5.34 -6.10 7.92
C PHE A 50 -5.64 -6.77 6.56
N ALA A 51 -6.89 -7.15 6.29
CA ALA A 51 -7.29 -7.72 5.01
C ALA A 51 -7.06 -6.75 3.84
N ILE A 52 -7.41 -5.47 4.01
CA ILE A 52 -7.16 -4.42 2.99
C ILE A 52 -5.66 -4.23 2.78
N LEU A 53 -4.86 -4.24 3.86
CA LEU A 53 -3.41 -4.13 3.77
C LEU A 53 -2.81 -5.27 2.94
N VAL A 54 -3.19 -6.50 3.25
CA VAL A 54 -2.72 -7.70 2.53
C VAL A 54 -3.10 -7.63 1.04
N TYR A 55 -4.36 -7.28 0.75
CA TYR A 55 -4.81 -7.06 -0.63
C TYR A 55 -3.97 -6.00 -1.36
N MET A 56 -3.73 -4.84 -0.71
CA MET A 56 -2.94 -3.76 -1.25
C MET A 56 -1.50 -4.17 -1.52
N LEU A 57 -0.85 -4.90 -0.61
CA LEU A 57 0.52 -5.38 -0.78
C LEU A 57 0.65 -6.29 -2.00
N PHE A 58 -0.24 -7.28 -2.14
CA PHE A 58 -0.21 -8.19 -3.30
C PHE A 58 -0.46 -7.45 -4.61
N GLY A 59 -1.46 -6.57 -4.65
CA GLY A 59 -1.79 -5.82 -5.87
C GLY A 59 -0.70 -4.81 -6.26
N TRP A 60 -0.18 -4.06 -5.29
CA TRP A 60 0.88 -3.07 -5.53
C TRP A 60 2.17 -3.74 -5.96
N PHE A 61 2.63 -4.77 -5.24
CA PHE A 61 3.87 -5.45 -5.58
C PHE A 61 3.78 -6.19 -6.92
N SER A 62 2.63 -6.79 -7.25
CA SER A 62 2.39 -7.35 -8.59
C SER A 62 2.48 -6.28 -9.69
N THR A 63 1.93 -5.08 -9.44
CA THR A 63 2.04 -3.96 -10.39
C THR A 63 3.50 -3.56 -10.61
N VAL A 64 4.26 -3.40 -9.52
CA VAL A 64 5.69 -3.03 -9.58
C VAL A 64 6.53 -4.10 -10.29
N ALA A 65 6.27 -5.38 -10.02
CA ALA A 65 6.97 -6.48 -10.68
C ALA A 65 6.73 -6.47 -12.19
N ARG A 66 5.47 -6.35 -12.63
CA ARG A 66 5.12 -6.27 -14.06
C ARG A 66 5.76 -5.08 -14.74
N GLU A 67 5.72 -3.92 -14.10
CA GLU A 67 6.33 -2.70 -14.62
C GLU A 67 7.86 -2.84 -14.77
N SER A 68 8.50 -3.56 -13.84
CA SER A 68 9.93 -3.85 -13.87
C SER A 68 10.32 -4.85 -14.97
N GLU A 69 9.44 -5.80 -15.31
CA GLU A 69 9.65 -6.78 -16.39
C GLU A 69 9.31 -6.22 -17.78
N SER A 70 8.38 -5.26 -17.85
CA SER A 70 8.04 -4.57 -19.10
C SER A 70 8.94 -3.37 -19.41
N GLY A 71 9.78 -2.98 -18.45
CA GLY A 71 10.68 -1.81 -18.49
C GLY A 71 12.04 -2.09 -19.11
#